data_AF-A0A9X3EXF6-F1
#
_entry.id   AF-A0A9X3EXF6-F1
#
_cell.length_a   1.000
_cell.length_b   1.000
_cell.length_c   1.000
_cell.angle_alpha   90.00
_cell.angle_beta   90.00
_cell.angle_gamma   90.00
#
_symmetry.space_group_name_H-M   'P 1'
#
loop_
_entity.id
_entity.type
_entity.pdbx_description
1 polymer ?
#
loop_
_entity_poly.entity_id
_entity_poly.type
_entity_poly.pdbx_seq_one_letter_code
_entity_poly.pdbx_strand_id
1 'polypeptide(L)'
;MSAPATTFADSAGSIGNVDAVTVYESSSDDYAMANGVLSVREKSGTKRDYKWGGSLCPGRNVSAASISMLFDALRSQTQVEIVPSYKVGNGATRCLTGFKLSFDRPEVAG
;
A
#
# COMPACT_ATOMS: atom_id res chain seq x y z
N MET A 1 -13.24 -12.28 -34.21
CA MET A 1 -12.49 -12.70 -33.00
C MET A 1 -12.34 -11.46 -32.13
N SER A 2 -13.09 -11.40 -31.03
CA SER A 2 -13.10 -10.23 -30.13
C SER A 2 -11.76 -10.13 -29.40
N ALA A 3 -11.13 -8.95 -29.45
CA ALA A 3 -9.91 -8.66 -28.71
C ALA A 3 -10.19 -8.71 -27.19
N PRO A 4 -9.24 -9.18 -26.36
CA PRO A 4 -9.43 -9.26 -24.92
C PRO A 4 -9.61 -7.85 -24.33
N ALA A 5 -10.55 -7.71 -23.40
CA ALA A 5 -10.66 -6.52 -22.57
C ALA A 5 -9.30 -6.32 -21.87
N THR A 6 -8.69 -5.15 -22.05
CA THR A 6 -7.58 -4.70 -21.20
C THR A 6 -8.13 -4.63 -19.77
N THR A 7 -7.92 -5.71 -19.03
CA THR A 7 -8.26 -5.74 -17.61
C THR A 7 -7.38 -4.67 -16.97
N PHE A 8 -7.98 -3.57 -16.50
CA PHE A 8 -7.32 -2.54 -15.70
C PHE A 8 -6.94 -3.13 -14.34
N ALA A 9 -6.02 -4.10 -14.37
CA ALA A 9 -5.52 -4.80 -13.21
C ALA A 9 -4.68 -3.83 -12.38
N ASP A 10 -4.84 -3.91 -11.06
CA ASP A 10 -3.90 -3.27 -10.15
C ASP A 10 -2.49 -3.78 -10.42
N SER A 11 -1.53 -2.87 -10.35
CA SER A 11 -0.11 -3.22 -10.35
C SER A 11 0.27 -3.75 -8.96
N ALA A 12 1.07 -4.82 -8.92
CA ALA A 12 1.69 -5.27 -7.69
C ALA A 12 2.96 -4.46 -7.43
N GLY A 13 3.11 -3.98 -6.20
CA GLY A 13 4.35 -3.45 -5.67
C GLY A 13 5.34 -4.55 -5.31
N SER A 14 6.59 -4.18 -5.04
CA SER A 14 7.60 -5.11 -4.57
C SER A 14 7.28 -5.61 -3.15
N ILE A 15 7.70 -6.84 -2.85
CA ILE A 15 7.64 -7.41 -1.49
C ILE A 15 8.54 -6.58 -0.56
N GLY A 16 8.05 -6.30 0.63
CA GLY A 16 8.81 -5.64 1.69
C GLY A 16 8.12 -5.74 3.05
N ASN A 17 8.54 -4.91 3.99
CA ASN A 17 7.89 -4.74 5.28
C ASN A 17 7.29 -3.34 5.40
N VAL A 18 6.29 -3.19 6.25
CA VAL A 18 5.71 -1.86 6.55
C VAL A 18 6.76 -1.05 7.33
N ASP A 19 7.22 0.05 6.73
CA ASP A 19 8.21 0.96 7.31
C ASP A 19 7.52 2.10 8.10
N ALA A 20 6.41 2.60 7.56
CA ALA A 20 5.58 3.60 8.23
C ALA A 20 4.14 3.56 7.71
N VAL A 21 3.20 3.95 8.58
CA VAL A 21 1.81 4.22 8.24
C VAL A 21 1.48 5.62 8.76
N THR A 22 1.25 6.55 7.84
CA THR A 22 0.83 7.92 8.14
C THR A 22 -0.65 8.07 7.82
N VAL A 23 -1.43 8.58 8.77
CA VAL A 23 -2.83 8.94 8.57
C VAL A 23 -2.95 10.45 8.73
N TYR A 24 -3.49 11.11 7.71
CA TYR A 24 -3.84 12.51 7.78
C TYR A 24 -5.31 12.61 8.16
N GLU A 25 -5.59 13.37 9.21
CA GLU A 25 -6.96 13.71 9.60
C GLU A 25 -7.45 14.92 8.83
N SER A 26 -8.77 15.12 8.78
CA SER A 26 -9.41 16.17 7.96
C SER A 26 -8.96 17.61 8.23
N SER A 27 -8.36 17.86 9.40
CA SER A 27 -7.80 19.16 9.79
C SER A 27 -6.34 19.37 9.35
N SER A 28 -5.68 18.36 8.79
CA SER A 28 -4.31 18.47 8.28
C SER A 28 -4.28 19.15 6.92
N ASP A 29 -3.31 20.03 6.70
CA ASP A 29 -3.08 20.67 5.39
C ASP A 29 -2.82 19.62 4.29
N ASP A 30 -2.21 18.48 4.65
CA ASP A 30 -1.91 17.39 3.73
C ASP A 30 -3.15 16.57 3.32
N TYR A 31 -4.25 16.64 4.09
CA TYR A 31 -5.45 15.82 3.87
C TYR A 31 -6.06 16.02 2.49
N ALA A 32 -6.02 17.25 1.99
CA ALA A 32 -6.52 17.59 0.65
C ALA A 32 -5.72 16.90 -0.47
N MET A 33 -4.44 16.59 -0.23
CA MET A 33 -3.58 15.89 -1.18
C MET A 33 -3.70 14.37 -1.04
N ALA A 34 -3.65 13.85 0.18
CA ALA A 34 -3.85 12.45 0.50
C ALA A 34 -4.41 12.30 1.91
N ASN A 35 -5.23 11.29 2.14
CA ASN A 35 -5.73 10.95 3.47
C ASN A 35 -4.69 10.12 4.26
N GLY A 36 -3.69 9.57 3.58
CA GLY A 36 -2.58 8.90 4.26
C GLY A 36 -1.58 8.25 3.30
N VAL A 37 -0.53 7.69 3.90
CA VAL A 37 0.62 7.10 3.22
C VAL A 37 1.03 5.80 3.89
N LEU A 38 1.20 4.75 3.09
CA LEU A 38 1.85 3.50 3.46
C LEU A 38 3.25 3.54 2.87
N SER A 39 4.27 3.57 3.73
CA SER A 39 5.65 3.40 3.30
C SER A 39 6.06 1.94 3.47
N VAL A 40 6.58 1.34 2.41
CA VAL A 40 7.12 -0.02 2.40
C VAL A 40 8.62 0.03 2.20
N ARG A 41 9.35 -0.67 3.04
CA ARG A 41 10.78 -0.96 2.85
C ARG A 41 10.88 -2.27 2.09
N GLU A 42 11.22 -2.18 0.81
CA GLU A 42 11.38 -3.34 -0.07
C GLU A 42 12.60 -4.17 0.36
N LYS A 43 12.63 -5.46 -0.03
CA LYS A 43 13.81 -6.33 0.18
C LYS A 43 15.10 -5.77 -0.44
N SER A 44 14.98 -4.94 -1.46
CA SER A 44 16.11 -4.22 -2.09
C SER A 44 16.72 -3.14 -1.19
N GLY A 45 16.08 -2.80 -0.06
CA GLY A 45 16.39 -1.64 0.78
C GLY A 45 15.74 -0.34 0.31
N THR A 46 15.10 -0.33 -0.87
CA THR A 46 14.40 0.84 -1.38
C THR A 46 13.14 1.12 -0.58
N LYS A 47 12.90 2.40 -0.23
CA LYS A 47 11.65 2.84 0.37
C LYS A 47 10.67 3.28 -0.72
N ARG A 48 9.43 2.80 -0.66
CA ARG A 48 8.35 3.17 -1.59
C ARG A 48 7.11 3.61 -0.85
N ASP A 49 6.51 4.69 -1.31
CA ASP A 49 5.28 5.23 -0.75
C ASP A 49 4.08 4.91 -1.63
N TYR A 50 2.99 4.53 -0.96
CA TYR A 50 1.67 4.26 -1.53
C TYR A 50 0.66 5.14 -0.80
N LYS A 51 0.01 6.05 -1.51
CA LYS A 51 -0.93 7.01 -0.92
C LYS A 51 -2.38 6.56 -1.12
N TRP A 52 -3.29 7.09 -0.32
CA TRP A 52 -4.72 6.93 -0.54
C TRP A 52 -5.46 8.22 -0.24
N GLY A 53 -6.67 8.37 -0.79
CA GLY A 53 -7.53 9.52 -0.63
C GLY A 53 -6.97 10.81 -1.25
N GLY A 54 -7.62 11.92 -0.91
CA GLY A 54 -7.30 13.25 -1.40
C GLY A 54 -7.31 13.38 -2.93
N SER A 55 -6.74 14.48 -3.40
CA SER A 55 -6.62 14.81 -4.82
C SER A 55 -5.57 13.98 -5.57
N LEU A 56 -4.61 13.35 -4.87
CA LEU A 56 -3.63 12.47 -5.50
C LEU A 56 -4.24 11.11 -5.88
N CYS A 57 -5.16 10.61 -5.04
CA CYS A 57 -5.78 9.30 -5.19
C CYS A 57 -7.33 9.38 -5.09
N PRO A 58 -7.98 10.09 -6.02
CA PRO A 58 -9.42 10.34 -5.96
C PRO A 58 -10.21 9.03 -6.04
N GLY A 59 -11.18 8.89 -5.14
CA GLY A 59 -12.05 7.72 -5.04
C GLY A 59 -11.39 6.45 -4.51
N ARG A 60 -10.13 6.52 -4.06
CA ARG A 60 -9.36 5.37 -3.57
C ARG A 60 -9.00 5.58 -2.12
N ASN A 61 -9.88 5.13 -1.25
CA ASN A 61 -9.70 5.22 0.19
C ASN A 61 -9.36 3.86 0.78
N VAL A 62 -8.64 3.87 1.89
CA VAL A 62 -8.37 2.67 2.69
C VAL A 62 -9.32 2.70 3.88
N SER A 63 -9.96 1.56 4.17
CA SER A 63 -10.89 1.45 5.30
C SER A 63 -10.16 1.52 6.65
N ALA A 64 -10.85 1.91 7.71
CA ALA A 64 -10.29 1.91 9.07
C ALA A 64 -9.80 0.50 9.51
N ALA A 65 -10.50 -0.56 9.09
CA ALA A 65 -10.09 -1.93 9.35
C ALA A 65 -8.77 -2.27 8.64
N SER A 66 -8.64 -1.88 7.38
CA SER A 66 -7.42 -2.05 6.60
C SER A 66 -6.24 -1.24 7.19
N ILE A 67 -6.47 -0.01 7.65
CA ILE A 67 -5.46 0.80 8.35
C ILE A 67 -5.01 0.09 9.63
N SER A 68 -5.93 -0.48 10.40
CA SER A 68 -5.61 -1.24 11.62
C SER A 68 -4.70 -2.44 11.31
N MET A 69 -4.99 -3.19 10.24
CA MET A 69 -4.13 -4.30 9.78
C MET A 69 -2.72 -3.83 9.39
N LEU A 70 -2.59 -2.64 8.77
CA LEU A 70 -1.28 -2.07 8.44
C LEU A 70 -0.50 -1.67 9.70
N PHE A 71 -1.17 -1.15 10.73
CA PHE A 71 -0.54 -0.88 12.03
C PHE A 71 -0.09 -2.17 12.72
N ASP A 72 -0.87 -3.25 12.65
CA ASP A 72 -0.46 -4.54 13.21
C ASP A 72 0.73 -5.14 12.45
N ALA A 73 0.77 -5.00 11.12
CA ALA A 73 1.93 -5.37 10.31
C ALA A 73 3.16 -4.53 10.68
N LEU A 74 3.02 -3.21 10.87
CA LEU A 74 4.09 -2.32 11.33
C LEU A 74 4.64 -2.76 12.70
N ARG A 75 3.76 -3.10 13.65
CA ARG A 75 4.14 -3.61 14.98
C ARG A 75 4.87 -4.96 14.92
N SER A 76 4.54 -5.78 13.92
CA SER A 76 5.17 -7.08 13.69
C SER A 76 6.57 -6.97 13.06
N GLN A 77 7.00 -5.75 12.70
CA GLN A 77 8.31 -5.45 12.13
C GLN A 77 8.62 -6.32 10.89
N THR A 78 9.65 -7.15 10.95
CA THR A 78 10.10 -7.97 9.83
C THR A 78 9.37 -9.31 9.70
N GLN A 79 8.53 -9.69 10.67
CA GLN A 79 7.84 -10.99 10.65
C GLN A 79 6.72 -11.05 9.61
N VAL A 80 6.20 -9.88 9.21
CA VAL A 80 5.11 -9.77 8.24
C VAL A 80 5.62 -9.03 7.00
N GLU A 81 5.55 -9.72 5.88
CA GLU A 81 5.75 -9.14 4.57
C GLU A 81 4.44 -8.58 4.03
N ILE A 82 4.57 -7.48 3.28
CA ILE A 82 3.49 -6.83 2.56
C ILE A 82 3.79 -6.78 1.07
N VAL A 83 2.78 -7.07 0.26
CA VAL A 83 2.75 -6.80 -1.18
C VAL A 83 1.63 -5.82 -1.47
N PRO A 84 1.93 -4.54 -1.70
CA PRO A 84 0.91 -3.54 -2.03
C PRO A 84 0.34 -3.78 -3.42
N SER A 85 -0.96 -3.55 -3.59
CA SER A 85 -1.60 -3.38 -4.89
C SER A 85 -1.87 -1.89 -5.09
N TYR A 86 -1.58 -1.39 -6.30
CA TYR A 86 -1.75 0.04 -6.60
C TYR A 86 -2.21 0.27 -8.04
N LYS A 87 -2.77 1.45 -8.31
CA LYS A 87 -2.70 2.01 -9.66
C LYS A 87 -2.13 3.42 -9.61
N VAL A 88 -1.63 3.87 -10.75
CA VAL A 88 -1.08 5.22 -10.88
C VAL A 88 -2.23 6.23 -10.83
N GLY A 89 -2.11 7.21 -9.92
CA GLY A 89 -2.98 8.38 -9.80
C GLY A 89 -2.29 9.65 -10.29
N ASN A 90 -2.72 10.80 -9.76
CA ASN A 90 -2.22 12.10 -10.21
C ASN A 90 -0.73 12.27 -9.86
N GLY A 91 0.02 12.94 -10.75
CA GLY A 91 1.45 13.17 -10.56
C GLY A 91 2.29 11.89 -10.47
N ALA A 92 1.86 10.82 -11.14
CA ALA A 92 2.47 9.48 -11.06
C ALA A 92 2.45 8.86 -9.64
N THR A 93 1.57 9.34 -8.76
CA THR A 93 1.41 8.79 -7.40
C THR A 93 0.96 7.34 -7.43
N ARG A 94 1.56 6.47 -6.62
CA ARG A 94 1.07 5.11 -6.43
C ARG A 94 -0.10 5.13 -5.45
N CYS A 95 -1.31 4.95 -5.98
CA CYS A 95 -2.51 4.94 -5.16
C CYS A 95 -2.80 3.52 -4.69
N LEU A 96 -2.73 3.29 -3.38
CA LEU A 96 -3.00 2.01 -2.75
C LEU A 96 -4.45 1.59 -3.03
N THR A 97 -4.61 0.39 -3.58
CA THR A 97 -5.92 -0.21 -3.87
C THR A 97 -6.13 -1.53 -3.12
N GLY A 98 -5.07 -2.08 -2.55
CA GLY A 98 -5.12 -3.26 -1.70
C GLY A 98 -3.73 -3.64 -1.21
N PHE A 99 -3.65 -4.71 -0.43
CA PHE A 99 -2.38 -5.29 -0.01
C PHE A 99 -2.58 -6.76 0.36
N LYS A 100 -1.52 -7.54 0.21
CA LYS A 100 -1.41 -8.90 0.76
C LYS A 100 -0.44 -8.86 1.94
N LEU A 101 -0.82 -9.47 3.06
CA LEU A 101 0.08 -9.75 4.18
C LEU A 101 0.44 -11.23 4.19
N SER A 102 1.69 -11.55 4.44
CA SER A 102 2.17 -12.92 4.63
C SER A 102 3.23 -12.96 5.72
N PHE A 103 3.29 -14.04 6.47
CA PHE A 103 4.41 -14.24 7.39
C PHE A 103 5.66 -14.58 6.58
N ASP A 104 6.79 -13.97 6.94
CA ASP A 104 8.11 -14.47 6.54
C ASP A 104 8.37 -15.74 7.35
N ARG A 105 7.68 -16.82 6.98
CA ARG A 105 7.93 -18.12 7.58
C ARG A 105 9.06 -18.75 6.77
N PRO A 106 10.25 -19.00 7.35
CA PRO A 106 11.20 -19.87 6.68
C PRO A 106 10.47 -21.20 6.44
N GLU A 107 10.45 -21.64 5.19
CA GLU A 107 9.98 -22.99 4.86
C GLU A 107 10.76 -23.96 5.73
N VAL A 108 10.07 -24.63 6.66
CA VAL A 108 10.70 -25.64 7.51
C VAL A 108 11.12 -26.75 6.57
N ALA A 109 12.42 -26.78 6.24
CA ALA A 109 13.03 -27.92 5.58
C ALA A 109 12.86 -29.13 6.52
N GLY A 110 11.83 -29.92 6.22
CA GLY A 110 11.60 -31.24 6.83
C GLY A 110 12.50 -32.29 6.24
#